data_AF-A0A453D0T0-F1
#
_entry.id   AF-A0A453D0T0-F1
#
_cell.length_a   1.000
_cell.length_b   1.000
_cell.length_c   1.000
_cell.angle_alpha   90.00
_cell.angle_beta   90.00
_cell.angle_gamma   90.00
#
_symmetry.space_group_name_H-M   'P 1'
#
loop_
_entity.id
_entity.type
_entity.pdbx_description
1 polymer ?
#
loop_
_entity_poly.entity_id
_entity_poly.type
_entity_poly.pdbx_seq_one_letter_code
_entity_poly.pdbx_strand_id
1 'polypeptide(L)' 'MLATMSHEIRSPLSGVLSIAKILATTKLDQEQHQLLEAMLSSGNAVLQSINDILGLSKVESGI' A
#
# COMPACT_ATOMS: atom_id res chain seq x y z
N MET A 1 11.13 14.34 -8.69
CA MET A 1 9.74 14.74 -8.34
C MET A 1 8.86 13.52 -8.07
N LEU A 2 8.78 12.55 -8.99
CA LEU A 2 8.03 11.29 -8.76
C LEU A 2 8.48 10.55 -7.50
N ALA A 3 9.79 10.42 -7.26
CA ALA A 3 10.33 9.84 -6.01
C ALA A 3 9.78 10.50 -4.73
N THR A 4 9.67 11.83 -4.70
CA THR A 4 9.17 12.59 -3.55
C THR A 4 7.67 12.36 -3.36
N MET A 5 6.88 12.50 -4.44
CA MET A 5 5.43 12.26 -4.42
C MET A 5 5.10 10.82 -4.00
N SER A 6 5.84 9.83 -4.53
CA SER A 6 5.67 8.43 -4.14
C SER A 6 6.01 8.19 -2.67
N HIS A 7 7.01 8.88 -2.11
CA HIS A 7 7.32 8.79 -0.67
C HIS A 7 6.19 9.37 0.19
N GLU A 8 5.65 10.53 -0.20
CA GLU A 8 4.53 11.19 0.48
C GLU A 8 3.25 10.37 0.43
N ILE A 9 3.00 9.58 -0.62
CA ILE A 9 1.86 8.66 -0.72
C ILE A 9 2.12 7.36 0.05
N ARG A 10 3.35 6.82 -0.02
CA ARG A 10 3.71 5.54 0.63
C ARG A 10 3.57 5.62 2.15
N SER A 11 3.95 6.75 2.77
CA SER A 11 3.90 6.94 4.23
C SER A 11 2.49 6.77 4.82
N PRO A 12 1.45 7.53 4.40
CA PRO A 12 0.09 7.37 4.91
C PRO A 12 -0.50 5.99 4.55
N LEU A 13 -0.23 5.45 3.36
CA LEU A 13 -0.70 4.12 2.97
C LEU A 13 -0.12 3.01 3.86
N SER A 14 1.18 3.11 4.20
CA SER A 14 1.84 2.17 5.11
C SER A 14 1.26 2.27 6.53
N GLY A 15 0.86 3.47 6.96
CA GLY A 15 0.12 3.70 8.20
C GLY A 15 -1.23 2.98 8.21
N VAL A 16 -2.04 3.14 7.15
CA VAL A 16 -3.34 2.46 7.01
C VAL A 16 -3.17 0.94 7.02
N LEU A 17 -2.19 0.40 6.27
CA LEU A 17 -1.91 -1.03 6.24
C LEU A 17 -1.43 -1.57 7.59
N SER A 18 -0.66 -0.78 8.35
CA SER A 18 -0.24 -1.15 9.70
C SER A 18 -1.45 -1.27 10.63
N ILE A 19 -2.36 -0.30 10.59
CA ILE A 19 -3.60 -0.32 11.38
C ILE A 19 -4.48 -1.50 10.96
N ALA A 20 -4.61 -1.77 9.66
CA ALA A 20 -5.34 -2.94 9.15
C ALA A 20 -4.73 -4.26 9.65
N LYS A 21 -3.40 -4.38 9.69
CA LYS A 21 -2.71 -5.54 10.26
C LYS A 21 -2.95 -5.69 11.77
N ILE A 22 -3.00 -4.59 12.52
CA ILE A 22 -3.36 -4.61 13.94
C ILE A 22 -4.82 -5.05 14.10
N LEU A 23 -5.74 -4.52 13.28
CA LEU A 23 -7.15 -4.89 13.30
C LEU A 23 -7.34 -6.39 13.04
N ALA A 24 -6.50 -6.99 12.18
CA ALA A 24 -6.51 -8.43 11.91
C ALA A 24 -6.20 -9.31 13.13
N THR A 25 -5.61 -8.72 14.19
CA THR A 25 -5.34 -9.42 15.47
C THR A 25 -6.49 -9.31 16.48
N THR A 26 -7.58 -8.62 16.12
CA THR A 26 -8.76 -8.44 16.98
C THR A 26 -9.85 -9.47 16.66
N LYS A 27 -10.92 -9.50 17.48
CA LYS A 27 -12.09 -10.33 17.15
C LYS A 27 -12.86 -9.67 16.01
N LEU A 28 -12.94 -10.35 14.88
CA LEU A 28 -13.69 -9.95 13.70
C LEU A 28 -14.75 -11.01 13.39
N ASP A 29 -15.92 -10.58 12.93
CA ASP A 29 -16.86 -11.49 12.28
C ASP A 29 -16.40 -11.82 10.85
N GLN A 30 -17.12 -12.74 10.20
CA GLN A 30 -16.76 -13.23 8.88
C GLN A 30 -16.76 -12.14 7.80
N GLU A 31 -17.73 -11.22 7.84
CA GLU A 31 -17.84 -10.13 6.87
C GLU A 31 -16.70 -9.13 7.07
N GLN A 32 -16.42 -8.77 8.32
CA GLN A 32 -15.30 -7.90 8.69
C GLN A 32 -13.95 -8.49 8.26
N HIS A 33 -13.76 -9.80 8.41
CA HIS A 33 -12.54 -10.48 7.97
C HIS A 33 -12.36 -10.37 6.44
N GLN A 34 -13.42 -10.63 5.67
CA GLN A 34 -13.39 -10.52 4.20
C GLN A 34 -13.11 -9.09 3.73
N LEU A 35 -13.73 -8.09 4.37
CA LEU A 35 -13.47 -6.68 4.10
C LEU A 35 -12.01 -6.33 4.42
N LEU A 36 -11.48 -6.81 5.55
CA LEU A 36 -10.10 -6.55 5.94
C LEU A 36 -9.09 -7.18 4.99
N GLU A 37 -9.33 -8.41 4.52
CA GLU A 37 -8.51 -9.06 3.50
C GLU A 37 -8.53 -8.27 2.18
N ALA A 38 -9.71 -7.79 1.76
CA ALA A 38 -9.83 -6.95 0.57
C ALA A 38 -9.07 -5.62 0.71
N MET A 39 -9.12 -4.99 1.89
CA MET A 39 -8.35 -3.78 2.20
C MET A 39 -6.84 -4.03 2.14
N LEU A 40 -6.36 -5.10 2.78
CA LEU A 40 -4.94 -5.46 2.79
C LEU A 40 -4.43 -5.79 1.38
N SER A 41 -5.19 -6.58 0.61
CA SER A 41 -4.87 -6.92 -0.78
C SER A 41 -4.80 -5.67 -1.65
N SER A 42 -5.79 -4.79 -1.55
CA SER A 42 -5.84 -3.54 -2.31
C SER A 42 -4.68 -2.60 -1.96
N GLY A 43 -4.37 -2.42 -0.68
CA GLY A 43 -3.24 -1.57 -0.29
C GLY A 43 -1.88 -2.11 -0.72
N ASN A 44 -1.70 -3.45 -0.71
CA ASN A 44 -0.50 -4.08 -1.26
C ASN A 44 -0.40 -3.87 -2.78
N ALA A 45 -1.52 -3.97 -3.51
CA ALA A 45 -1.55 -3.69 -4.94
C ALA A 45 -1.18 -2.23 -5.25
N VAL A 46 -1.66 -1.27 -4.45
CA VAL A 46 -1.27 0.14 -4.60
C VAL A 46 0.23 0.35 -4.33
N LEU A 47 0.80 -0.29 -3.30
CA LEU A 47 2.25 -0.24 -3.05
C LEU A 47 3.04 -0.78 -4.24
N GLN A 48 2.58 -1.86 -4.85
CA GLN A 48 3.21 -2.43 -6.03
C GLN A 48 3.16 -1.45 -7.21
N SER A 49 1.99 -0.88 -7.52
CA SER A 49 1.85 0.12 -8.58
C SER A 49 2.75 1.34 -8.36
N ILE A 50 2.91 1.81 -7.12
CA ILE A 50 3.84 2.89 -6.78
C ILE A 50 5.29 2.47 -7.07
N ASN A 51 5.68 1.25 -6.71
CA ASN A 51 7.02 0.73 -6.97
C ASN A 51 7.30 0.60 -8.47
N ASP A 52 6.32 0.16 -9.26
CA ASP A 52 6.45 -0.01 -10.70
C ASP A 52 6.62 1.35 -11.39
N ILE A 53 5.82 2.36 -11.02
CA ILE A 53 5.95 3.74 -11.54
C ILE A 53 7.33 4.33 -11.20
N LEU A 54 7.84 4.08 -10.00
CA LEU A 54 9.19 4.50 -9.61
C LEU A 54 10.27 3.79 -10.42
N GLY A 55 10.10 2.50 -10.69
CA GLY A 55 11.00 1.71 -11.53
C GLY A 55 11.08 2.26 -12.95
N LEU A 56 9.92 2.51 -13.57
CA LEU A 56 9.83 3.11 -14.91
C LEU A 56 10.49 4.49 -14.96
N SER A 57 10.23 5.35 -13.97
CA SER A 57 10.82 6.68 -13.89
C SER A 57 12.36 6.66 -13.84
N LYS A 58 12.97 5.66 -13.19
CA LYS A 58 14.44 5.52 -13.16
C LYS A 58 15.00 5.14 -14.52
N VAL A 59 14.40 4.13 -15.17
CA VAL A 59 14.78 3.67 -16.51
C VAL A 59 14.69 4.80 -17.53
N GLU A 60 13.59 5.57 -17.53
CA GLU A 60 13.40 6.71 -18.45
C GLU A 60 14.34 7.88 -18.14
N SER A 61 14.74 8.06 -16.88
CA SER A 61 15.72 9.08 -16.49
C SER A 61 17.16 8.68 -16.83
N GLY A 62 17.40 7.47 -17.35
CA GLY A 62 18.73 6.96 -17.68
C GLY A 62 19.63 6.68 -16.47
N ILE A 63 19.04 6.49 -15.29
CA ILE A 63 19.72 6.11 -14.03
C ILE A 63 19.58 4.60 -13.85
#